data_AF-A0A450TE90-F1
#
_entry.id   AF-A0A450TE90-F1
#
_cell.length_a   1.000
_cell.length_b   1.000
_cell.length_c   1.000
_cell.angle_alpha   90.00
_cell.angle_beta   90.00
_cell.angle_gamma   90.00
#
_symmetry.space_group_name_H-M   'P 1'
#
loop_
_entity.id
_entity.type
_entity.pdbx_description
1 polymer ?
#
loop_
_entity_poly.entity_id
_entity_poly.type
_entity_poly.pdbx_seq_one_letter_code
_entity_poly.pdbx_strand_id
1 'polypeptide(L)' 'MSKSEELKERIGYLKGFLTILLGIIVLMGGGLVGLYLKHETNEVFWFGIGGVAVILSICFRLMAKIENHLKELGDT' A
#
# COMPACT_ATOMS: atom_id res chain seq x y z
N MET A 1 19.15 -10.58 -18.98
CA MET A 1 17.75 -10.24 -19.28
C MET A 1 17.74 -8.92 -20.03
N SER A 2 16.89 -8.75 -21.06
CA SER A 2 16.81 -7.46 -21.76
C SER A 2 16.32 -6.39 -20.80
N LYS A 3 16.86 -5.16 -20.84
CA LYS A 3 16.39 -4.02 -20.01
C LYS A 3 14.87 -3.80 -20.09
N SER A 4 14.24 -4.22 -21.19
CA SER A 4 12.79 -4.20 -21.39
C SER A 4 12.03 -5.21 -20.51
N GLU A 5 12.61 -6.37 -20.19
CA GLU A 5 11.98 -7.38 -19.33
C GLU A 5 11.97 -6.94 -17.87
N GLU A 6 13.08 -6.39 -17.36
CA GLU A 6 13.15 -5.81 -16.01
C GLU A 6 12.14 -4.67 -15.80
N LEU A 7 11.99 -3.79 -16.79
CA LEU A 7 11.05 -2.68 -16.70
C LEU A 7 9.60 -3.18 -16.63
N LYS A 8 9.28 -4.21 -17.42
CA LYS A 8 7.95 -4.81 -17.47
C LYS A 8 7.60 -5.54 -16.17
N GLU A 9 8.59 -6.19 -15.55
CA GLU A 9 8.44 -6.85 -14.26
C GLU A 9 8.23 -5.83 -13.12
N ARG A 10 9.01 -4.74 -13.10
CA ARG A 10 8.82 -3.63 -12.14
C ARG A 10 7.45 -2.96 -12.28
N ILE A 11 6.99 -2.72 -13.51
CA ILE A 11 5.64 -2.17 -13.77
C ILE A 11 4.56 -3.16 -13.31
N GLY A 12 4.75 -4.46 -13.56
CA GLY A 12 3.83 -5.51 -13.08
C GLY A 12 3.72 -5.51 -11.56
N TYR A 13 4.86 -5.42 -10.86
CA TYR A 13 4.91 -5.34 -9.40
C TYR A 13 4.23 -4.08 -8.87
N LEU A 14 4.50 -2.91 -9.49
CA LEU A 14 3.88 -1.64 -9.11
C LEU A 14 2.37 -1.66 -9.35
N LYS A 15 1.92 -2.25 -10.45
CA LYS A 15 0.50 -2.37 -10.79
C LYS A 15 -0.24 -3.27 -9.80
N GLY A 16 0.34 -4.43 -9.44
CA GLY A 16 -0.20 -5.31 -8.41
C GLY A 16 -0.28 -4.61 -7.05
N PHE A 17 0.75 -3.84 -6.71
CA PHE A 17 0.76 -3.03 -5.50
C PHE A 17 -0.36 -1.98 -5.49
N LEU A 18 -0.52 -1.25 -6.59
CA LEU A 18 -1.56 -0.24 -6.72
C LEU A 18 -2.96 -0.84 -6.59
N THR A 19 -3.20 -2.03 -7.15
CA THR A 19 -4.47 -2.75 -7.01
C THR A 19 -4.76 -3.14 -5.56
N ILE A 20 -3.76 -3.64 -4.83
CA ILE A 20 -3.92 -3.97 -3.40
C ILE A 20 -4.23 -2.70 -2.60
N LEU A 21 -3.50 -1.62 -2.88
CA LEU A 21 -3.68 -0.34 -2.18
C LEU A 21 -5.07 0.26 -2.44
N LEU A 22 -5.57 0.17 -3.68
CA LEU A 22 -6.92 0.57 -4.04
C LEU A 22 -7.97 -0.26 -3.28
N GLY A 23 -7.78 -1.57 -3.19
CA GLY A 23 -8.67 -2.46 -2.43
C GLY A 23 -8.76 -2.10 -0.96
N ILE A 24 -7.63 -1.77 -0.33
CA ILE A 24 -7.58 -1.32 1.07
C ILE A 24 -8.32 0.02 1.23
N ILE A 25 -8.11 0.99 0.34
CA ILE A 25 -8.81 2.29 0.38
C ILE A 25 -10.33 2.10 0.26
N VAL A 26 -10.79 1.26 -0.67
CA VAL A 26 -12.23 0.99 -0.85
C VAL A 26 -12.82 0.31 0.38
N LEU A 27 -12.13 -0.68 0.94
CA LEU A 27 -12.56 -1.39 2.15
C LEU A 27 -12.64 -0.43 3.35
N MET A 28 -11.65 0.45 3.50
CA MET A 28 -11.66 1.46 4.54
C MET A 28 -12.77 2.50 4.35
N GLY A 29 -13.01 2.93 3.10
CA GLY A 29 -14.11 3.84 2.76
C GLY A 29 -15.47 3.25 3.12
N GLY A 30 -15.69 1.96 2.80
CA GLY A 30 -16.91 1.24 3.20
C GLY A 30 -17.08 1.16 4.72
N GLY A 31 -16.00 0.87 5.45
CA GLY A 31 -15.98 0.86 6.91
C GLY A 31 -16.29 2.22 7.53
N LEU A 32 -15.70 3.30 7.00
CA LEU A 32 -15.96 4.67 7.44
C LEU A 32 -17.41 5.08 7.23
N VAL A 33 -17.98 4.79 6.06
CA VAL A 33 -19.38 5.14 5.76
C VAL A 33 -20.34 4.39 6.69
N GLY A 34 -20.08 3.10 6.97
CA GLY A 34 -20.89 2.31 7.89
C GLY A 34 -20.88 2.84 9.32
N LEU A 35 -19.70 3.24 9.83
CA LEU A 35 -19.56 3.84 11.16
C LEU A 35 -20.13 5.26 11.24
N TYR A 36 -20.02 6.03 10.17
CA TYR A 36 -20.61 7.37 10.09
C TYR A 36 -22.14 7.32 10.16
N LEU A 37 -22.79 6.38 9.45
CA LEU A 37 -24.24 6.17 9.50
C LEU A 37 -24.74 5.75 10.89
N LYS A 38 -23.89 5.16 11.72
CA LYS A 38 -24.20 4.78 13.11
C LYS A 38 -23.99 5.91 14.12
N HIS A 39 -23.58 7.11 13.68
CA HIS A 39 -23.21 8.23 14.55
C HIS A 39 -22.03 7.94 15.50
N GLU A 40 -21.24 6.89 15.24
CA GLU A 40 -20.10 6.49 16.08
C GLU A 40 -18.82 7.24 15.64
N THR A 41 -18.83 8.57 15.77
CA THR A 41 -17.75 9.45 15.28
C THR A 41 -16.38 9.13 15.89
N ASN A 42 -16.35 8.64 17.13
CA ASN A 42 -15.10 8.20 17.78
C ASN A 42 -14.50 6.97 17.08
N GLU A 43 -15.32 5.99 16.70
CA GLU A 43 -14.85 4.80 16.00
C GLU A 43 -14.42 5.12 14.57
N VAL A 44 -15.13 6.03 13.88
CA VAL A 44 -14.68 6.55 12.57
C VAL A 44 -13.27 7.15 12.66
N PHE A 45 -13.00 7.93 13.72
CA PHE A 45 -11.71 8.57 13.93
C PHE A 45 -10.60 7.56 14.18
N TRP A 46 -10.80 6.60 15.09
CA TRP A 46 -9.82 5.55 15.38
C TRP A 46 -9.60 4.62 14.19
N PHE A 47 -10.65 4.30 13.44
CA PHE A 47 -10.56 3.50 12.22
C PHE A 47 -9.77 4.23 11.12
N GLY A 48 -9.95 5.55 10.99
CA GLY A 48 -9.14 6.39 10.11
C GLY A 48 -7.65 6.40 10.50
N ILE A 49 -7.34 6.59 11.79
CA ILE A 49 -5.97 6.54 12.31
C ILE A 49 -5.32 5.18 12.06
N GLY A 50 -6.05 4.10 12.37
CA GLY A 50 -5.59 2.74 12.12
C GLY A 50 -5.32 2.50 10.63
N GLY A 51 -6.20 2.98 9.76
CA GLY A 51 -6.05 2.89 8.31
C GLY A 51 -4.79 3.59 7.80
N VAL A 52 -4.51 4.79 8.27
CA VAL A 52 -3.30 5.55 7.91
C VAL A 52 -2.04 4.82 8.40
N ALA A 53 -2.04 4.28 9.62
CA ALA A 53 -0.91 3.52 10.16
C ALA A 53 -0.61 2.24 9.36
N VAL A 54 -1.65 1.55 8.89
CA VAL A 54 -1.53 0.36 8.02
C VAL A 54 -0.93 0.74 6.66
N ILE A 55 -1.43 1.81 6.02
CA ILE A 55 -0.88 2.29 4.74
C ILE A 55 0.60 2.66 4.90
N LEU A 56 0.95 3.40 5.96
CA LEU A 56 2.35 3.75 6.25
C LEU A 56 3.23 2.51 6.40
N SER A 57 2.77 1.50 7.14
CA SER A 57 3.50 0.24 7.32
C SER A 57 3.73 -0.49 5.99
N ILE A 58 2.73 -0.50 5.11
CA ILE A 58 2.83 -1.11 3.78
C ILE A 58 3.82 -0.33 2.90
N CYS A 59 3.75 1.00 2.89
CA CYS A 59 4.71 1.85 2.17
C CYS A 59 6.14 1.66 2.68
N PHE A 60 6.33 1.51 4.00
CA PHE A 60 7.63 1.27 4.59
C PHE A 60 8.22 -0.08 4.17
N ARG A 61 7.40 -1.15 4.17
CA ARG A 61 7.81 -2.47 3.67
C ARG A 61 8.17 -2.43 2.19
N LEU A 62 7.44 -1.67 1.38
CA LEU A 62 7.79 -1.48 -0.02
C LEU A 62 9.14 -0.79 -0.20
N MET A 63 9.36 0.34 0.49
CA MET A 63 10.64 1.05 0.42
C MET A 63 11.79 0.13 0.85
N ALA A 64 11.63 -0.60 1.96
CA ALA A 64 12.63 -1.56 2.42
C ALA A 64 12.91 -2.66 1.39
N LYS A 65 11.86 -3.16 0.71
CA LYS A 65 12.02 -4.16 -0.35
C LYS A 65 12.74 -3.59 -1.57
N ILE A 66 12.38 -2.37 -1.99
CA ILE A 66 13.04 -1.67 -3.10
C ILE A 66 14.51 -1.37 -2.76
N GLU A 67 14.79 -0.93 -1.54
CA GLU A 67 16.16 -0.65 -1.06
C GLU A 67 17.01 -1.93 -1.02
N ASN A 68 16.46 -3.06 -0.55
CA ASN A 68 17.14 -4.35 -0.60
C ASN A 68 17.46 -4.77 -2.04
N HIS A 69 16.49 -4.66 -2.97
CA HIS A 69 16.76 -4.95 -4.39
C HIS A 69 17.78 -3.99 -5.02
N LEU A 70 17.85 -2.74 -4.56
CA LEU A 70 18.85 -1.76 -5.01
C LEU A 70 20.25 -2.06 -4.46
N LYS A 71 20.36 -2.48 -3.18
CA LYS A 71 21.61 -2.94 -2.58
C LYS A 71 22.16 -4.18 -3.29
N GLU A 72 21.29 -5.11 -3.66
CA GLU A 72 21.66 -6.32 -4.41
C GLU A 72 22.22 -6.01 -5.81
N LEU A 73 21.81 -4.89 -6.42
CA LEU A 73 22.30 -4.42 -7.73
C LEU A 73 23.56 -3.53 -7.65
N GLY A 74 23.87 -2.98 -6.47
CA GLY A 74 25.04 -2.11 -6.24
C GLY A 74 26.29 -2.85 -5.74
N ASP A 75 26.17 -4.14 -5.43
CA ASP A 75 27.28 -5.01 -5.01
C ASP A 75 27.93 -5.72 -6.22
N THR A 76 28.09 -5.00 -7.34
CA THR A 76 28.86 -5.41 -8.52
C THR A 76 29.67 -4.21 -9.01
#